data_AF-A0A1H1Y3Z4-F1
#
_entry.id   AF-A0A1H1Y3Z4-F1
#
_cell.length_a   1.000
_cell.length_b   1.000
_cell.length_c   1.000
_cell.angle_alpha   90.00
_cell.angle_beta   90.00
_cell.angle_gamma   90.00
#
_symmetry.space_group_name_H-M   'P 1'
#
loop_
_entity.id
_entity.type
_entity.pdbx_description
1 polymer ?
#
loop_
_entity_poly.entity_id
_entity_poly.type
_entity_poly.pdbx_seq_one_letter_code
_entity_poly.pdbx_strand_id
1 'polypeptide(L)'
;MLAAATLMLSLAVAGPPAAGHDPGTPEGKAEQAELLRIYEPAWKSGTAIAATVTCVNGTAGSYPCKNVDLLSFLPQSTLGGGSSSSMWYWADTPNNTEYILYCRSNGVSFVNVTDPSNPKYLGNLPSANGVSSSWCDIRTYGNYAYIGKDSVSHGIQIFDLTKLRGVTTTQTFTAAARFTGLTNSHTLQINQATGFLYVSGANTCSKGLTIYNIKSPLTLTLAGCYSGAVYSHESIVVNYAGPDTRYTGREIAFNYTGQGKTFQVLDVTDKSSIKVLSSATHPGASFIHQGFATSDYKHMIVNDETISTASGSPDFVYNIEKLDAVKYVGRDNGTRGTFVNHNGYTVGNRHFQASYRGGLRILDTTNVASASLPEVGYFDVDPSSNASGYSGSWMALPYLKNGVVAVQSIGVGLFLVKPTGAAAVS
;
A
#
# COMPACT_ATOMS: atom_id res chain seq x y z
N MET A 1 27.47 55.78 24.67
CA MET A 1 27.37 54.90 23.48
C MET A 1 26.64 53.63 23.91
N LEU A 2 25.33 53.59 23.69
CA LEU A 2 24.48 52.42 23.96
C LEU A 2 24.48 51.56 22.70
N ALA A 3 24.93 50.30 22.81
CA ALA A 3 24.83 49.31 21.75
C ALA A 3 23.49 48.58 21.85
N ALA A 4 22.63 48.74 20.85
CA ALA A 4 21.38 48.00 20.71
C ALA A 4 21.67 46.61 20.14
N ALA A 5 21.40 45.57 20.93
CA ALA A 5 21.43 44.19 20.46
C ALA A 5 20.10 43.87 19.78
N THR A 6 20.13 43.66 18.46
CA THR A 6 18.98 43.22 17.68
C THR A 6 18.82 41.71 17.85
N LEU A 7 17.83 41.31 18.66
CA LEU A 7 17.43 39.91 18.81
C LEU A 7 16.63 39.51 17.55
N MET A 8 17.27 38.87 16.58
CA MET A 8 16.55 38.21 15.48
C MET A 8 15.86 36.96 16.03
N LEU A 9 14.56 37.11 16.33
CA LEU A 9 13.67 35.99 16.56
C LEU A 9 13.39 35.33 15.21
N SER A 10 14.11 34.25 14.90
CA SER A 10 13.78 33.37 13.78
C SER A 10 12.47 32.62 14.10
N LEU A 11 11.34 33.23 13.77
CA LEU A 11 10.11 32.48 13.58
C LEU A 11 10.34 31.49 12.44
N ALA A 12 10.63 30.24 12.79
CA ALA A 12 10.42 29.14 11.88
C ALA A 12 8.93 29.13 11.53
N VAL A 13 8.60 29.65 10.35
CA VAL A 13 7.28 29.51 9.76
C VAL A 13 7.11 28.02 9.47
N ALA A 14 6.49 27.30 10.41
CA ALA A 14 5.98 25.97 10.14
C ALA A 14 5.01 26.12 8.97
N GLY A 15 5.38 25.57 7.81
CA GLY A 15 4.48 25.50 6.67
C GLY A 15 3.18 24.80 7.08
N PRO A 16 2.04 25.16 6.47
CA PRO A 16 0.79 24.47 6.72
C PRO A 16 0.94 22.95 6.50
N PRO A 17 0.25 22.12 7.29
CA PRO A 17 0.41 20.67 7.27
C PRO A 17 0.03 20.10 5.90
N ALA A 18 0.96 19.40 5.26
CA ALA A 18 0.74 18.71 4.00
C ALA A 18 -0.30 17.59 4.19
N ALA A 19 -1.42 17.70 3.48
CA ALA A 19 -2.52 16.75 3.53
C ALA A 19 -2.59 15.96 2.21
N GLY A 20 -1.67 15.02 2.01
CA GLY A 20 -1.84 14.01 0.97
C GLY A 20 -3.18 13.27 1.19
N HIS A 21 -3.85 12.85 0.11
CA HIS A 21 -4.98 11.91 0.17
C HIS A 21 -6.30 12.37 0.81
N ASP A 22 -6.45 13.61 1.30
CA ASP A 22 -7.79 14.20 1.52
C ASP A 22 -8.20 15.00 0.27
N PRO A 23 -9.24 14.59 -0.49
CA PRO A 23 -9.67 15.28 -1.71
C PRO A 23 -10.12 16.73 -1.46
N GLY A 24 -10.41 17.09 -0.21
CA GLY A 24 -10.77 18.44 0.20
C GLY A 24 -9.58 19.41 0.23
N THR A 25 -8.35 18.90 0.27
CA THR A 25 -7.13 19.67 0.54
C THR A 25 -6.37 20.01 -0.74
N PRO A 26 -5.51 21.07 -0.73
CA PRO A 26 -4.70 21.42 -1.90
C PRO A 26 -3.78 20.30 -2.38
N GLU A 27 -3.18 19.54 -1.45
CA GLU A 27 -2.24 18.46 -1.76
C GLU A 27 -2.96 17.24 -2.33
N GLY A 28 -4.06 16.79 -1.69
CA GLY A 28 -4.91 15.73 -2.25
C GLY A 28 -5.53 16.10 -3.61
N LYS A 29 -5.83 17.38 -3.85
CA LYS A 29 -6.25 17.88 -5.18
C LYS A 29 -5.10 17.89 -6.18
N ALA A 30 -3.88 18.22 -5.76
CA ALA A 30 -2.70 18.22 -6.63
C ALA A 30 -2.29 16.80 -7.01
N GLU A 31 -2.33 15.86 -6.07
CA GLU A 31 -2.17 14.43 -6.32
C GLU A 31 -3.26 13.93 -7.28
N GLN A 32 -4.54 14.20 -6.99
CA GLN A 32 -5.64 13.83 -7.90
C GLN A 32 -5.45 14.45 -9.28
N ALA A 33 -5.01 15.71 -9.37
CA ALA A 33 -4.71 16.37 -10.63
C ALA A 33 -3.54 15.70 -11.36
N GLU A 34 -2.48 15.26 -10.67
CA GLU A 34 -1.38 14.51 -11.29
C GLU A 34 -1.83 13.10 -11.72
N LEU A 35 -2.62 12.39 -10.90
CA LEU A 35 -3.23 11.11 -11.24
C LEU A 35 -4.14 11.22 -12.47
N LEU A 36 -4.86 12.33 -12.61
CA LEU A 36 -5.63 12.66 -13.80
C LEU A 36 -4.72 13.15 -14.95
N ARG A 37 -3.58 13.79 -14.70
CA ARG A 37 -2.62 14.19 -15.74
C ARG A 37 -1.89 13.00 -16.36
N ILE A 38 -1.85 11.84 -15.68
CA ILE A 38 -1.39 10.54 -16.22
C ILE A 38 -2.28 10.03 -17.39
N TYR A 39 -3.29 10.79 -17.84
CA TYR A 39 -4.02 10.44 -19.06
C TYR A 39 -3.21 10.58 -20.37
N GLU A 40 -1.98 11.12 -20.40
CA GLU A 40 -1.11 11.11 -21.59
C GLU A 40 0.43 11.05 -21.34
N PRO A 41 1.03 10.05 -20.66
CA PRO A 41 2.48 9.84 -20.72
C PRO A 41 2.92 9.46 -22.15
N ALA A 42 4.09 9.97 -22.55
CA ALA A 42 4.73 9.63 -23.83
C ALA A 42 5.00 8.11 -24.02
N TRP A 43 4.84 7.32 -22.96
CA TRP A 43 5.05 5.87 -22.89
C TRP A 43 3.75 5.05 -22.74
N LYS A 44 2.60 5.55 -23.23
CA LYS A 44 1.27 4.93 -23.01
C LYS A 44 0.98 3.57 -23.64
N SER A 45 1.92 2.90 -24.30
CA SER A 45 1.64 1.60 -24.89
C SER A 45 2.88 0.72 -24.89
N GLY A 46 3.16 0.11 -23.75
CA GLY A 46 3.91 -1.14 -23.78
C GLY A 46 3.06 -2.21 -24.46
N THR A 47 3.66 -2.98 -25.37
CA THR A 47 3.03 -4.21 -25.85
C THR A 47 3.00 -5.21 -24.70
N ALA A 48 1.94 -6.01 -24.59
CA ALA A 48 1.93 -7.10 -23.61
C ALA A 48 3.16 -7.99 -23.84
N ILE A 49 3.87 -8.30 -22.75
CA ILE A 49 5.03 -9.19 -22.77
C ILE A 49 4.61 -10.48 -22.07
N ALA A 50 4.73 -11.60 -22.77
CA ALA A 50 4.43 -12.94 -22.27
C ALA A 50 5.67 -13.85 -22.28
N ALA A 51 6.83 -13.28 -21.92
CA ALA A 51 8.11 -13.99 -21.87
C ALA A 51 9.03 -13.33 -20.86
N THR A 52 9.82 -14.14 -20.15
CA THR A 52 10.81 -13.63 -19.20
C THR A 52 11.90 -12.84 -19.91
N VAL A 53 12.15 -11.62 -19.44
CA VAL A 53 13.25 -10.76 -19.84
C VAL A 53 14.17 -10.58 -18.65
N THR A 54 15.35 -11.19 -18.72
CA THR A 54 16.34 -11.15 -17.65
C THR A 54 16.96 -9.76 -17.53
N CYS A 55 17.23 -9.33 -16.30
CA CYS A 55 17.94 -8.10 -16.02
C CYS A 55 19.43 -8.25 -16.36
N VAL A 56 19.86 -7.68 -17.48
CA VAL A 56 21.26 -7.77 -17.95
C VAL A 56 21.77 -6.36 -18.21
N ASN A 57 22.95 -6.03 -17.67
CA ASN A 57 23.58 -4.71 -17.82
C ASN A 57 22.68 -3.54 -17.40
N GLY A 58 21.84 -3.75 -16.38
CA GLY A 58 21.01 -2.70 -15.78
C GLY A 58 19.65 -2.49 -16.44
N THR A 59 19.25 -3.32 -17.41
CA THR A 59 17.93 -3.25 -18.03
C THR A 59 17.30 -4.62 -18.28
N ALA A 60 15.97 -4.66 -18.24
CA ALA A 60 15.14 -5.76 -18.69
C ALA A 60 14.17 -5.20 -19.74
N GLY A 61 14.54 -5.33 -21.01
CA GLY A 61 13.88 -4.60 -22.10
C GLY A 61 14.15 -3.11 -21.99
N SER A 62 13.10 -2.30 -21.94
CA SER A 62 13.20 -0.84 -21.77
C SER A 62 13.21 -0.38 -20.31
N TYR A 63 13.10 -1.30 -19.36
CA TYR A 63 12.95 -0.98 -17.93
C TYR A 63 14.31 -1.07 -17.22
N PRO A 64 14.80 0.01 -16.60
CA PRO A 64 15.94 -0.06 -15.70
C PRO A 64 15.69 -1.05 -14.56
N CYS A 65 16.68 -1.88 -14.26
CA CYS A 65 16.57 -2.91 -13.24
C CYS A 65 17.91 -3.20 -12.58
N LYS A 66 17.83 -3.80 -11.39
CA LYS A 66 18.97 -4.44 -10.71
C LYS A 66 18.44 -5.62 -9.94
N ASN A 67 18.98 -6.82 -10.20
CA ASN A 67 18.62 -8.05 -9.50
C ASN A 67 17.10 -8.36 -9.55
N VAL A 68 16.41 -7.97 -10.62
CA VAL A 68 14.96 -8.20 -10.79
C VAL A 68 14.66 -8.44 -12.26
N ASP A 69 14.22 -9.64 -12.60
CA ASP A 69 13.80 -10.01 -13.97
C ASP A 69 12.34 -9.63 -14.20
N LEU A 70 11.99 -9.27 -15.45
CA LEU A 70 10.60 -9.07 -15.87
C LEU A 70 10.02 -10.41 -16.34
N LEU A 71 8.91 -10.86 -15.77
CA LEU A 71 8.22 -12.09 -16.20
C LEU A 71 7.14 -11.81 -17.25
N SER A 72 6.33 -10.78 -17.00
CA SER A 72 5.27 -10.36 -17.91
C SER A 72 4.80 -8.93 -17.62
N PHE A 73 4.12 -8.34 -18.60
CA PHE A 73 3.48 -7.03 -18.48
C PHE A 73 2.09 -7.05 -19.14
N LEU A 74 1.08 -6.60 -18.40
CA LEU A 74 -0.27 -6.35 -18.89
C LEU A 74 -0.55 -4.84 -18.87
N PRO A 75 -0.72 -4.19 -20.04
CA PRO A 75 -1.00 -2.76 -20.09
C PRO A 75 -2.39 -2.45 -19.53
N GLN A 76 -2.56 -1.25 -18.98
CA GLN A 76 -3.81 -0.77 -18.40
C GLN A 76 -5.01 -0.91 -19.35
N SER A 77 -4.80 -0.74 -20.67
CA SER A 77 -5.83 -0.92 -21.69
C SER A 77 -6.36 -2.35 -21.76
N THR A 78 -5.49 -3.36 -21.64
CA THR A 78 -5.87 -4.78 -21.56
C THR A 78 -6.59 -5.11 -20.25
N LEU A 79 -6.26 -4.38 -19.18
CA LEU A 79 -6.91 -4.51 -17.87
C LEU A 79 -8.25 -3.75 -17.79
N GLY A 80 -8.76 -3.23 -18.90
CA GLY A 80 -10.08 -2.57 -19.00
C GLY A 80 -10.07 -1.04 -18.86
N GLY A 81 -8.89 -0.40 -18.83
CA GLY A 81 -8.74 1.05 -18.82
C GLY A 81 -9.03 1.74 -17.48
N GLY A 82 -9.21 3.06 -17.50
CA GLY A 82 -9.27 3.92 -16.30
C GLY A 82 -7.89 4.15 -15.67
N SER A 83 -7.85 4.90 -14.56
CA SER A 83 -6.68 4.93 -13.68
C SER A 83 -6.67 3.71 -12.76
N SER A 84 -5.54 3.40 -12.16
CA SER A 84 -5.37 2.28 -11.22
C SER A 84 -4.77 2.76 -9.91
N SER A 85 -5.16 2.11 -8.83
CA SER A 85 -4.62 2.27 -7.47
C SER A 85 -4.80 0.95 -6.76
N SER A 86 -3.87 0.60 -5.89
CA SER A 86 -3.85 -0.64 -5.10
C SER A 86 -4.00 -1.94 -5.91
N MET A 87 -3.75 -3.05 -5.23
CA MET A 87 -4.14 -4.38 -5.68
C MET A 87 -4.13 -5.30 -4.47
N TRP A 88 -4.67 -6.50 -4.64
CA TRP A 88 -4.46 -7.58 -3.70
C TRP A 88 -4.34 -8.90 -4.43
N TYR A 89 -4.14 -9.98 -3.68
CA TYR A 89 -4.03 -11.32 -4.22
C TYR A 89 -5.06 -12.26 -3.61
N TRP A 90 -5.36 -13.32 -4.34
CA TRP A 90 -6.11 -14.46 -3.83
C TRP A 90 -5.45 -15.74 -4.33
N ALA A 91 -5.10 -16.62 -3.38
CA ALA A 91 -4.62 -17.96 -3.68
C ALA A 91 -5.78 -18.95 -3.47
N ASP A 92 -6.24 -19.55 -4.56
CA ASP A 92 -7.24 -20.62 -4.53
C ASP A 92 -6.54 -21.96 -4.29
N THR A 93 -6.16 -22.21 -3.03
CA THR A 93 -5.36 -23.38 -2.63
C THR A 93 -5.90 -24.71 -3.18
N PRO A 94 -7.21 -25.01 -3.15
CA PRO A 94 -7.74 -26.26 -3.72
C PRO A 94 -7.45 -26.46 -5.21
N ASN A 95 -7.35 -25.39 -6.00
CA ASN A 95 -7.09 -25.46 -7.45
C ASN A 95 -5.65 -25.10 -7.81
N ASN A 96 -4.80 -24.79 -6.82
CA ASN A 96 -3.44 -24.30 -7.01
C ASN A 96 -3.35 -23.06 -7.92
N THR A 97 -4.38 -22.22 -7.92
CA THR A 97 -4.47 -21.05 -8.79
C THR A 97 -4.18 -19.77 -8.02
N GLU A 98 -3.44 -18.84 -8.61
CA GLU A 98 -3.19 -17.51 -8.04
C GLU A 98 -3.82 -16.42 -8.89
N TYR A 99 -4.38 -15.41 -8.23
CA TYR A 99 -5.05 -14.31 -8.87
C TYR A 99 -4.55 -12.97 -8.32
N ILE A 100 -4.38 -11.99 -9.21
CA ILE A 100 -4.29 -10.59 -8.86
C ILE A 100 -5.67 -9.95 -9.03
N LEU A 101 -6.07 -9.21 -8.00
CA LEU A 101 -7.25 -8.38 -7.99
C LEU A 101 -6.78 -6.93 -8.12
N TYR A 102 -6.96 -6.38 -9.31
CA TYR A 102 -6.37 -5.13 -9.72
C TYR A 102 -7.41 -4.01 -9.65
N CYS A 103 -7.26 -3.12 -8.68
CA CYS A 103 -8.19 -2.02 -8.45
C CYS A 103 -8.02 -0.95 -9.54
N ARG A 104 -9.16 -0.46 -10.04
CA ARG A 104 -9.23 0.56 -11.08
C ARG A 104 -10.28 1.59 -10.71
N SER A 105 -10.17 2.77 -11.31
CA SER A 105 -11.08 3.85 -10.96
C SER A 105 -12.53 3.51 -11.24
N ASN A 106 -12.78 2.73 -12.29
CA ASN A 106 -14.10 2.29 -12.73
C ASN A 106 -14.49 0.85 -12.34
N GLY A 107 -13.66 0.12 -11.58
CA GLY A 107 -13.98 -1.26 -11.17
C GLY A 107 -12.80 -2.04 -10.62
N VAL A 108 -12.88 -3.37 -10.66
CA VAL A 108 -11.79 -4.29 -10.31
C VAL A 108 -11.60 -5.28 -11.45
N SER A 109 -10.35 -5.43 -11.89
CA SER A 109 -9.97 -6.45 -12.87
C SER A 109 -9.43 -7.69 -12.16
N PHE A 110 -9.81 -8.86 -12.65
CA PHE A 110 -9.31 -10.13 -12.14
C PHE A 110 -8.35 -10.74 -13.16
N VAL A 111 -7.15 -11.09 -12.70
CA VAL A 111 -6.09 -11.65 -13.53
C VAL A 111 -5.64 -12.97 -12.92
N ASN A 112 -5.71 -14.07 -13.66
CA ASN A 112 -5.06 -15.32 -13.28
C ASN A 112 -3.56 -15.17 -13.55
N VAL A 113 -2.74 -15.36 -12.51
CA VAL A 113 -1.28 -15.22 -12.52
C VAL A 113 -0.56 -16.52 -12.15
N THR A 114 -1.26 -17.64 -12.22
CA THR A 114 -0.70 -18.98 -11.90
C THR A 114 0.50 -19.31 -12.77
N ASP A 115 0.44 -18.94 -14.04
CA ASP A 115 1.60 -18.82 -14.90
C ASP A 115 2.00 -17.33 -14.98
N PRO A 116 2.98 -16.88 -14.18
CA PRO A 116 3.35 -15.47 -14.13
C PRO A 116 4.05 -14.98 -15.41
N SER A 117 4.47 -15.89 -16.30
CA SER A 117 4.98 -15.53 -17.63
C SER A 117 3.87 -15.31 -18.65
N ASN A 118 2.65 -15.79 -18.36
CA ASN A 118 1.49 -15.69 -19.25
C ASN A 118 0.20 -15.42 -18.46
N PRO A 119 0.11 -14.24 -17.80
CA PRO A 119 -1.06 -13.89 -17.00
C PRO A 119 -2.30 -13.68 -17.88
N LYS A 120 -3.47 -14.10 -17.40
CA LYS A 120 -4.73 -14.07 -18.15
C LYS A 120 -5.74 -13.15 -17.49
N TYR A 121 -6.13 -12.08 -18.17
CA TYR A 121 -7.24 -11.23 -17.76
C TYR A 121 -8.56 -11.99 -17.91
N LEU A 122 -9.33 -12.08 -16.81
CA LEU A 122 -10.56 -12.88 -16.74
C LEU A 122 -11.83 -12.03 -16.86
N GLY A 123 -11.73 -10.73 -16.61
CA GLY A 123 -12.89 -9.86 -16.63
C GLY A 123 -12.89 -8.79 -15.55
N ASN A 124 -14.00 -8.04 -15.53
CA ASN A 124 -14.16 -6.84 -14.74
C ASN A 124 -15.38 -6.94 -13.83
N LEU A 125 -15.24 -6.54 -12.58
CA LEU A 125 -16.34 -6.13 -11.71
C LEU A 125 -16.50 -4.61 -11.79
N PRO A 126 -17.58 -4.07 -12.40
CA PRO A 126 -17.81 -2.64 -12.44
C PRO A 126 -17.99 -2.06 -11.03
N SER A 127 -17.52 -0.82 -10.88
CA SER A 127 -17.68 -0.04 -9.67
C SER A 127 -19.16 0.10 -9.29
N ALA A 128 -19.43 0.04 -8.00
CA ALA A 128 -20.77 0.13 -7.45
C ALA A 128 -21.47 1.44 -7.87
N ASN A 129 -22.72 1.40 -8.30
CA ASN A 129 -23.48 2.58 -8.79
C ASN A 129 -22.78 3.38 -9.92
N GLY A 130 -21.84 2.77 -10.65
CA GLY A 130 -21.14 3.44 -11.75
C GLY A 130 -20.24 4.61 -11.35
N VAL A 131 -19.96 4.80 -10.05
CA VAL A 131 -19.07 5.88 -9.58
C VAL A 131 -17.62 5.52 -9.87
N SER A 132 -16.78 6.51 -10.17
CA SER A 132 -15.34 6.31 -10.35
C SER A 132 -14.54 7.08 -9.32
N SER A 133 -13.46 6.49 -8.82
CA SER A 133 -12.53 7.13 -7.88
C SER A 133 -11.10 6.75 -8.19
N SER A 134 -10.16 7.68 -8.10
CA SER A 134 -8.74 7.37 -8.23
C SER A 134 -8.22 6.45 -7.12
N TRP A 135 -8.92 6.36 -5.99
CA TRP A 135 -8.53 5.56 -4.83
C TRP A 135 -9.49 4.39 -4.63
N CYS A 136 -8.95 3.18 -4.78
CA CYS A 136 -9.61 1.91 -4.57
C CYS A 136 -8.69 1.06 -3.72
N ASP A 137 -9.25 0.34 -2.75
CA ASP A 137 -8.51 -0.66 -2.00
C ASP A 137 -9.34 -1.94 -1.88
N ILE A 138 -8.62 -3.06 -1.75
CA ILE A 138 -9.21 -4.38 -1.76
C ILE A 138 -8.45 -5.32 -0.83
N ARG A 139 -9.21 -6.12 -0.08
CA ARG A 139 -8.69 -7.22 0.74
C ARG A 139 -9.57 -8.45 0.59
N THR A 140 -9.00 -9.61 0.85
CA THR A 140 -9.70 -10.90 0.75
C THR A 140 -9.94 -11.50 2.12
N TYR A 141 -11.05 -12.22 2.31
CA TYR A 141 -11.34 -13.06 3.47
C TYR A 141 -11.97 -14.36 3.00
N GLY A 142 -11.27 -15.47 3.19
CA GLY A 142 -11.65 -16.74 2.58
C GLY A 142 -11.78 -16.62 1.06
N ASN A 143 -12.97 -16.87 0.52
CA ASN A 143 -13.27 -16.76 -0.91
C ASN A 143 -13.96 -15.45 -1.30
N TYR A 144 -13.91 -14.41 -0.46
CA TYR A 144 -14.58 -13.14 -0.72
C TYR A 144 -13.58 -11.99 -0.79
N ALA A 145 -13.79 -11.10 -1.76
CA ALA A 145 -13.09 -9.82 -1.86
C ALA A 145 -13.99 -8.69 -1.35
N TYR A 146 -13.42 -7.81 -0.52
CA TYR A 146 -14.04 -6.59 0.01
C TYR A 146 -13.37 -5.41 -0.66
N ILE A 147 -14.16 -4.58 -1.34
CA ILE A 147 -13.68 -3.53 -2.23
C ILE A 147 -14.25 -2.20 -1.77
N GLY A 148 -13.37 -1.30 -1.40
CA GLY A 148 -13.67 0.06 -0.96
C GLY A 148 -13.19 1.08 -1.98
N LYS A 149 -13.86 2.23 -2.04
CA LYS A 149 -13.37 3.39 -2.79
C LYS A 149 -13.52 4.64 -1.96
N ASP A 150 -12.55 5.53 -2.11
CA ASP A 150 -12.57 6.80 -1.40
C ASP A 150 -13.23 7.91 -2.24
N SER A 151 -13.61 9.02 -1.60
CA SER A 151 -14.11 10.24 -2.24
C SER A 151 -15.42 10.10 -3.05
N VAL A 152 -16.06 8.93 -3.00
CA VAL A 152 -17.32 8.64 -3.70
C VAL A 152 -18.23 7.77 -2.84
N SER A 153 -19.55 7.80 -3.10
CA SER A 153 -20.52 6.95 -2.42
C SER A 153 -20.54 5.52 -3.01
N HIS A 154 -19.50 4.75 -2.68
CA HIS A 154 -19.27 3.38 -3.15
C HIS A 154 -19.69 2.32 -2.14
N GLY A 155 -19.63 2.60 -0.83
CA GLY A 155 -19.74 1.57 0.20
C GLY A 155 -18.63 0.52 0.07
N ILE A 156 -18.88 -0.68 0.61
CA ILE A 156 -18.00 -1.85 0.41
C ILE A 156 -18.71 -2.84 -0.52
N GLN A 157 -18.17 -3.05 -1.72
CA GLN A 157 -18.60 -4.13 -2.60
C GLN A 157 -17.98 -5.45 -2.15
N ILE A 158 -18.75 -6.53 -2.22
CA ILE A 158 -18.31 -7.87 -1.86
C ILE A 158 -18.43 -8.76 -3.09
N PHE A 159 -17.33 -9.40 -3.48
CA PHE A 159 -17.28 -10.29 -4.63
C PHE A 159 -16.93 -11.72 -4.20
N ASP A 160 -17.65 -12.70 -4.76
CA ASP A 160 -17.36 -14.13 -4.57
C ASP A 160 -16.27 -14.57 -5.56
N LEU A 161 -15.07 -14.81 -5.04
CA LEU A 161 -13.87 -15.16 -5.82
C LEU A 161 -13.97 -16.54 -6.45
N THR A 162 -14.85 -17.42 -5.96
CA THR A 162 -15.05 -18.74 -6.57
C THR A 162 -15.63 -18.63 -7.99
N LYS A 163 -16.23 -17.48 -8.34
CA LYS A 163 -16.71 -17.18 -9.70
C LYS A 163 -15.58 -17.02 -10.72
N LEU A 164 -14.33 -16.89 -10.28
CA LEU A 164 -13.15 -16.84 -11.16
C LEU A 164 -12.68 -18.22 -11.62
N ARG A 165 -13.17 -19.30 -10.98
CA ARG A 165 -12.79 -20.67 -11.32
C ARG A 165 -13.37 -21.05 -12.69
N GLY A 166 -12.52 -21.62 -13.56
CA GLY A 166 -12.93 -22.10 -14.87
C GLY A 166 -13.29 -21.01 -15.89
N VAL A 167 -13.06 -19.73 -15.58
CA VAL A 167 -13.29 -18.64 -16.54
C VAL A 167 -12.25 -18.70 -17.65
N THR A 168 -12.69 -18.99 -18.88
CA THR A 168 -11.84 -19.02 -20.08
C THR A 168 -12.07 -17.84 -21.02
N THR A 169 -13.22 -17.16 -20.87
CA THR A 169 -13.62 -16.02 -21.70
C THR A 169 -13.85 -14.82 -20.82
N THR A 170 -13.27 -13.68 -21.19
CA THR A 170 -13.42 -12.41 -20.48
C THR A 170 -14.89 -12.04 -20.33
N GLN A 171 -15.31 -11.69 -19.11
CA GLN A 171 -16.70 -11.36 -18.83
C GLN A 171 -16.85 -10.18 -17.85
N THR A 172 -18.06 -9.63 -17.78
CA THR A 172 -18.43 -8.65 -16.74
C THR A 172 -19.05 -9.38 -15.56
N PHE A 173 -18.44 -9.24 -14.40
CA PHE A 173 -18.91 -9.84 -13.16
C PHE A 173 -19.89 -8.93 -12.42
N THR A 174 -20.68 -9.53 -11.53
CA THR A 174 -21.57 -8.83 -10.61
C THR A 174 -21.11 -9.05 -9.17
N ALA A 175 -21.31 -8.03 -8.32
CA ALA A 175 -21.02 -8.16 -6.89
C ALA A 175 -22.01 -9.13 -6.24
N ALA A 176 -21.52 -9.92 -5.28
CA ALA A 176 -22.36 -10.81 -4.48
C ALA A 176 -23.18 -10.03 -3.44
N ALA A 177 -22.63 -8.93 -2.92
CA ALA A 177 -23.32 -8.02 -2.02
C ALA A 177 -22.68 -6.63 -2.07
N ARG A 178 -23.37 -5.66 -1.47
CA ARG A 178 -22.85 -4.31 -1.22
C ARG A 178 -23.28 -3.85 0.17
N PHE A 179 -22.32 -3.46 0.98
CA PHE A 179 -22.57 -2.82 2.27
C PHE A 179 -22.60 -1.30 2.12
N THR A 180 -23.65 -0.66 2.64
CA THR A 180 -23.90 0.79 2.53
C THR A 180 -23.93 1.51 3.88
N GLY A 181 -23.46 0.88 4.96
CA GLY A 181 -23.34 1.53 6.28
C GLY A 181 -22.24 2.60 6.36
N LEU A 182 -21.44 2.72 5.31
CA LEU A 182 -20.50 3.81 5.04
C LEU A 182 -20.64 4.23 3.58
N THR A 183 -20.21 5.45 3.25
CA THR A 183 -20.20 5.95 1.85
C THR A 183 -18.86 5.70 1.18
N ASN A 184 -17.75 5.98 1.87
CA ASN A 184 -16.39 5.88 1.34
C ASN A 184 -15.46 5.23 2.37
N SER A 185 -14.34 4.70 1.90
CA SER A 185 -13.27 4.11 2.70
C SER A 185 -11.93 4.38 2.02
N HIS A 186 -10.90 4.72 2.79
CA HIS A 186 -9.58 4.99 2.23
C HIS A 186 -8.79 3.69 2.02
N THR A 187 -8.57 2.94 3.10
CA THR A 187 -7.85 1.65 3.08
C THR A 187 -8.62 0.59 3.86
N LEU A 188 -8.37 -0.67 3.50
CA LEU A 188 -8.96 -1.84 4.10
C LEU A 188 -7.85 -2.75 4.63
N GLN A 189 -8.05 -3.29 5.83
CA GLN A 189 -7.22 -4.37 6.36
C GLN A 189 -8.11 -5.46 6.95
N ILE A 190 -7.75 -6.72 6.73
CA ILE A 190 -8.51 -7.86 7.28
C ILE A 190 -7.59 -8.74 8.10
N ASN A 191 -7.98 -9.02 9.34
CA ASN A 191 -7.39 -10.09 10.11
C ASN A 191 -8.08 -11.42 9.76
N GLN A 192 -7.37 -12.29 9.03
CA GLN A 192 -7.87 -13.57 8.54
C GLN A 192 -8.28 -14.52 9.67
N ALA A 193 -7.62 -14.45 10.83
CA ALA A 193 -7.88 -15.39 11.92
C ALA A 193 -9.12 -14.99 12.74
N THR A 194 -9.35 -13.69 12.91
CA THR A 194 -10.44 -13.18 13.76
C THR A 194 -11.70 -12.83 12.97
N GLY A 195 -11.59 -12.62 11.64
CA GLY A 195 -12.70 -12.29 10.78
C GLY A 195 -13.22 -10.87 10.97
N PHE A 196 -12.30 -9.93 11.21
CA PHE A 196 -12.61 -8.50 11.30
C PHE A 196 -12.00 -7.73 10.12
N LEU A 197 -12.83 -6.87 9.53
CA LEU A 197 -12.44 -5.86 8.55
C LEU A 197 -12.25 -4.53 9.27
N TYR A 198 -11.08 -3.95 9.09
CA TYR A 198 -10.65 -2.66 9.58
C TYR A 198 -10.69 -1.69 8.41
N VAL A 199 -11.43 -0.60 8.58
CA VAL A 199 -11.67 0.40 7.53
C VAL A 199 -11.14 1.74 8.03
N SER A 200 -10.08 2.23 7.39
CA SER A 200 -9.44 3.49 7.74
C SER A 200 -9.97 4.63 6.87
N GLY A 201 -10.04 5.84 7.42
CA GLY A 201 -10.34 7.06 6.68
C GLY A 201 -11.77 7.16 6.12
N ALA A 202 -12.68 6.28 6.54
CA ALA A 202 -14.08 6.32 6.12
C ALA A 202 -14.82 7.57 6.64
N ASN A 203 -15.98 7.88 6.06
CA ASN A 203 -16.87 8.93 6.59
C ASN A 203 -17.47 8.60 7.98
N THR A 204 -17.27 7.38 8.46
CA THR A 204 -17.67 6.92 9.79
C THR A 204 -16.55 7.11 10.81
N CYS A 205 -16.88 6.99 12.10
CA CYS A 205 -15.88 6.97 13.17
C CYS A 205 -14.90 8.16 13.16
N SER A 206 -15.38 9.34 12.76
CA SER A 206 -14.57 10.57 12.64
C SER A 206 -13.31 10.42 11.77
N LYS A 207 -13.38 9.65 10.67
CA LYS A 207 -12.23 9.29 9.82
C LYS A 207 -11.14 8.47 10.53
N GLY A 208 -11.44 7.94 11.71
CA GLY A 208 -10.60 7.00 12.44
C GLY A 208 -10.69 5.58 11.88
N LEU A 209 -10.53 4.59 12.75
CA LEU A 209 -10.53 3.17 12.39
C LEU A 209 -11.89 2.55 12.73
N THR A 210 -12.70 2.28 11.71
CA THR A 210 -13.99 1.58 11.87
C THR A 210 -13.76 0.07 11.74
N ILE A 211 -14.35 -0.73 12.63
CA ILE A 211 -14.14 -2.19 12.64
C ILE A 211 -15.47 -2.91 12.43
N TYR A 212 -15.51 -3.80 11.45
CA TYR A 212 -16.66 -4.63 11.12
C TYR A 212 -16.35 -6.12 11.30
N ASN A 213 -17.27 -6.86 11.91
CA ASN A 213 -17.28 -8.32 11.87
C ASN A 213 -17.74 -8.79 10.48
N ILE A 214 -16.95 -9.67 9.85
CA ILE A 214 -17.20 -10.22 8.51
C ILE A 214 -17.20 -11.76 8.49
N LYS A 215 -17.33 -12.41 9.65
CA LYS A 215 -17.41 -13.89 9.74
C LYS A 215 -18.53 -14.47 8.88
N SER A 216 -19.61 -13.72 8.70
CA SER A 216 -20.63 -13.96 7.68
C SER A 216 -20.28 -13.12 6.45
N PRO A 217 -19.66 -13.69 5.40
CA PRO A 217 -18.89 -12.89 4.45
C PRO A 217 -19.66 -11.84 3.66
N LEU A 218 -20.97 -12.02 3.48
CA LEU A 218 -21.84 -11.09 2.73
C LEU A 218 -22.44 -9.97 3.60
N THR A 219 -22.15 -9.96 4.90
CA THR A 219 -22.70 -9.00 5.87
C THR A 219 -21.59 -8.39 6.71
N LEU A 220 -21.62 -7.07 6.87
CA LEU A 220 -20.71 -6.34 7.76
C LEU A 220 -21.50 -5.85 8.96
N THR A 221 -21.08 -6.22 10.17
CA THR A 221 -21.70 -5.75 11.41
C THR A 221 -20.70 -4.92 12.19
N LEU A 222 -21.06 -3.69 12.58
CA LEU A 222 -20.18 -2.82 13.35
C LEU A 222 -19.76 -3.51 14.65
N ALA A 223 -18.46 -3.61 14.88
CA ALA A 223 -17.86 -4.26 16.04
C ALA A 223 -17.12 -3.26 16.94
N GLY A 224 -16.56 -2.20 16.37
CA GLY A 224 -15.82 -1.19 17.11
C GLY A 224 -15.53 0.04 16.28
N CYS A 225 -15.14 1.10 16.97
CA CYS A 225 -14.75 2.37 16.37
C CYS A 225 -13.64 2.98 17.24
N TYR A 226 -12.49 3.22 16.64
CA TYR A 226 -11.44 4.03 17.25
C TYR A 226 -11.37 5.40 16.57
N SER A 227 -11.89 6.41 17.28
CA SER A 227 -11.91 7.81 16.85
C SER A 227 -10.90 8.68 17.61
N GLY A 228 -9.90 8.07 18.26
CA GLY A 228 -8.89 8.78 19.06
C GLY A 228 -7.80 9.46 18.21
N ALA A 229 -7.65 9.06 16.96
CA ALA A 229 -6.74 9.70 16.01
C ALA A 229 -7.46 10.79 15.20
N VAL A 230 -6.72 11.83 14.79
CA VAL A 230 -7.22 12.87 13.87
C VAL A 230 -7.64 12.27 12.52
N TYR A 231 -6.94 11.24 12.08
CA TYR A 231 -7.20 10.47 10.88
C TYR A 231 -6.49 9.12 11.02
N SER A 232 -7.10 8.05 10.52
CA SER A 232 -6.41 6.77 10.30
C SER A 232 -6.28 6.57 8.80
N HIS A 233 -5.05 6.63 8.28
CA HIS A 233 -4.75 6.47 6.87
C HIS A 233 -4.71 4.99 6.49
N GLU A 234 -3.87 4.23 7.19
CA GLU A 234 -3.70 2.79 7.04
C GLU A 234 -3.61 2.15 8.43
N SER A 235 -4.02 0.89 8.53
CA SER A 235 -3.76 0.07 9.70
C SER A 235 -3.33 -1.32 9.29
N ILE A 236 -2.17 -1.78 9.77
CA ILE A 236 -1.77 -3.19 9.65
C ILE A 236 -2.12 -3.90 10.95
N VAL A 237 -3.04 -4.86 10.87
CA VAL A 237 -3.56 -5.59 12.04
C VAL A 237 -3.07 -7.03 12.02
N VAL A 238 -2.49 -7.46 13.15
CA VAL A 238 -1.91 -8.78 13.32
C VAL A 238 -2.37 -9.42 14.63
N ASN A 239 -2.40 -10.75 14.66
CA ASN A 239 -2.32 -11.47 15.93
C ASN A 239 -0.86 -11.46 16.36
N TYR A 240 -0.55 -10.69 17.40
CA TYR A 240 0.83 -10.40 17.78
C TYR A 240 1.55 -11.64 18.30
N ALA A 241 2.71 -11.91 17.73
CA ALA A 241 3.60 -13.02 18.10
C ALA A 241 5.06 -12.55 18.21
N GLY A 242 5.27 -11.25 18.49
CA GLY A 242 6.59 -10.64 18.63
C GLY A 242 7.19 -10.76 20.04
N PRO A 243 8.31 -10.06 20.29
CA PRO A 243 9.10 -10.18 21.52
C PRO A 243 8.42 -9.62 22.80
N ASP A 244 7.43 -8.73 22.68
CA ASP A 244 6.71 -8.21 23.85
C ASP A 244 5.65 -9.21 24.35
N THR A 245 6.08 -10.17 25.18
CA THR A 245 5.24 -11.31 25.59
C THR A 245 3.98 -10.93 26.37
N ARG A 246 3.86 -9.68 26.85
CA ARG A 246 2.65 -9.15 27.50
C ARG A 246 1.45 -9.08 26.53
N TYR A 247 1.73 -9.00 25.24
CA TYR A 247 0.72 -8.87 24.18
C TYR A 247 0.66 -10.07 23.24
N THR A 248 1.36 -11.18 23.53
CA THR A 248 1.28 -12.40 22.71
C THR A 248 -0.16 -12.88 22.58
N GLY A 249 -0.59 -13.19 21.35
CA GLY A 249 -1.93 -13.64 21.02
C GLY A 249 -3.00 -12.54 21.00
N ARG A 250 -2.66 -11.31 21.37
CA ARG A 250 -3.55 -10.15 21.24
C ARG A 250 -3.62 -9.67 19.81
N GLU A 251 -4.73 -9.04 19.47
CA GLU A 251 -4.90 -8.39 18.17
C GLU A 251 -4.38 -6.96 18.26
N ILE A 252 -3.28 -6.69 17.56
CA ILE A 252 -2.58 -5.40 17.59
C ILE A 252 -2.71 -4.72 16.22
N ALA A 253 -3.15 -3.47 16.23
CA ALA A 253 -3.16 -2.61 15.05
C ALA A 253 -2.00 -1.62 15.10
N PHE A 254 -1.14 -1.70 14.08
CA PHE A 254 -0.16 -0.69 13.75
C PHE A 254 -0.84 0.36 12.88
N ASN A 255 -1.21 1.50 13.48
CA ASN A 255 -2.05 2.52 12.86
C ASN A 255 -1.20 3.73 12.43
N TYR A 256 -1.36 4.15 11.17
CA TYR A 256 -0.64 5.24 10.54
C TYR A 256 -1.60 6.39 10.31
N THR A 257 -1.32 7.55 10.91
CA THR A 257 -2.33 8.61 11.04
C THR A 257 -2.31 9.67 9.95
N GLY A 258 -1.53 9.47 8.87
CA GLY A 258 -1.37 10.42 7.78
C GLY A 258 -0.98 11.81 8.31
N GLN A 259 -1.86 12.79 8.07
CA GLN A 259 -1.77 14.16 8.56
C GLN A 259 -1.75 14.31 10.11
N GLY A 260 -2.14 13.27 10.84
CA GLY A 260 -1.98 13.16 12.29
C GLY A 260 -0.51 12.96 12.71
N LYS A 261 0.39 12.67 11.76
CA LYS A 261 1.86 12.62 11.91
C LYS A 261 2.36 11.71 13.03
N THR A 262 1.58 10.70 13.37
CA THR A 262 1.93 9.70 14.38
C THR A 262 1.77 8.27 13.86
N PHE A 263 2.71 7.43 14.26
CA PHE A 263 2.59 5.97 14.23
C PHE A 263 2.07 5.52 15.61
N GLN A 264 0.91 4.88 15.64
CA GLN A 264 0.26 4.41 16.85
C GLN A 264 0.26 2.88 16.92
N VAL A 265 0.43 2.35 18.12
CA VAL A 265 0.20 0.93 18.41
C VAL A 265 -1.07 0.83 19.25
N LEU A 266 -2.06 0.11 18.73
CA LEU A 266 -3.35 -0.08 19.38
C LEU A 266 -3.53 -1.55 19.75
N ASP A 267 -3.96 -1.82 20.97
CA ASP A 267 -4.56 -3.11 21.32
C ASP A 267 -6.04 -3.06 20.95
N VAL A 268 -6.39 -3.78 19.88
CA VAL A 268 -7.75 -3.86 19.35
C VAL A 268 -8.41 -5.18 19.72
N THR A 269 -7.85 -5.97 20.64
CA THR A 269 -8.40 -7.28 21.02
C THR A 269 -9.87 -7.18 21.44
N ASP A 270 -10.14 -6.28 22.38
CA ASP A 270 -11.51 -5.89 22.75
C ASP A 270 -11.98 -4.72 21.89
N LYS A 271 -12.88 -5.02 20.93
CA LYS A 271 -13.40 -4.04 19.97
C LYS A 271 -14.23 -2.93 20.62
N SER A 272 -14.75 -3.18 21.82
CA SER A 272 -15.51 -2.21 22.61
C SER A 272 -14.61 -1.31 23.49
N SER A 273 -13.35 -1.71 23.69
CA SER A 273 -12.39 -1.02 24.55
C SER A 273 -10.99 -1.03 23.95
N ILE A 274 -10.83 -0.35 22.79
CA ILE A 274 -9.56 -0.22 22.10
C ILE A 274 -8.61 0.64 22.92
N LYS A 275 -7.37 0.17 23.12
CA LYS A 275 -6.36 0.87 23.92
C LYS A 275 -5.21 1.35 23.06
N VAL A 276 -4.85 2.62 23.18
CA VAL A 276 -3.59 3.15 22.65
C VAL A 276 -2.47 2.68 23.58
N LEU A 277 -1.58 1.84 23.09
CA LEU A 277 -0.40 1.38 23.83
C LEU A 277 0.72 2.42 23.74
N SER A 278 0.97 2.91 22.53
CA SER A 278 1.97 3.95 22.28
C SER A 278 1.61 4.78 21.05
N SER A 279 2.22 5.97 20.97
CA SER A 279 2.09 6.90 19.85
C SER A 279 3.44 7.58 19.67
N ALA A 280 4.06 7.39 18.52
CA ALA A 280 5.39 7.89 18.20
C ALA A 280 5.36 8.75 16.93
N THR A 281 6.34 9.63 16.79
CA THR A 281 6.56 10.46 15.60
C THR A 281 8.06 10.54 15.34
N HIS A 282 8.46 11.15 14.22
CA HIS A 282 9.86 11.42 13.91
C HIS A 282 10.08 12.91 13.61
N PRO A 283 11.31 13.43 13.78
CA PRO A 283 11.63 14.79 13.37
C PRO A 283 11.31 15.01 11.89
N GLY A 284 10.60 16.10 11.60
CA GLY A 284 10.20 16.46 10.24
C GLY A 284 9.01 15.68 9.68
N ALA A 285 8.27 14.91 10.49
CA ALA A 285 7.08 14.20 10.05
C ALA A 285 6.03 15.11 9.38
N SER A 286 5.48 14.62 8.28
CA SER A 286 4.56 15.33 7.41
C SER A 286 3.30 14.52 7.15
N PHE A 287 3.43 13.29 6.67
CA PHE A 287 2.32 12.40 6.39
C PHE A 287 2.69 10.94 6.65
N ILE A 288 2.47 10.45 7.88
CA ILE A 288 2.79 9.06 8.25
C ILE A 288 1.78 8.12 7.57
N HIS A 289 2.20 7.56 6.44
CA HIS A 289 1.31 6.94 5.45
C HIS A 289 1.06 5.45 5.75
N GLN A 290 2.13 4.65 5.76
CA GLN A 290 2.07 3.21 5.91
C GLN A 290 3.38 2.68 6.50
N GLY A 291 3.37 1.44 6.99
CA GLY A 291 4.57 0.77 7.41
C GLY A 291 4.36 -0.73 7.58
N PHE A 292 5.47 -1.45 7.73
CA PHE A 292 5.45 -2.89 7.93
C PHE A 292 6.56 -3.35 8.89
N ALA A 293 6.21 -4.27 9.79
CA ALA A 293 7.16 -4.79 10.76
C ALA A 293 8.20 -5.68 10.08
N THR A 294 9.41 -5.74 10.63
CA THR A 294 10.34 -6.83 10.32
C THR A 294 9.77 -8.16 10.79
N SER A 295 10.18 -9.27 10.16
CA SER A 295 9.60 -10.59 10.46
C SER A 295 9.79 -11.05 11.90
N ASP A 296 10.75 -10.48 12.63
CA ASP A 296 10.97 -10.71 14.05
C ASP A 296 10.16 -9.78 14.98
N TYR A 297 9.33 -8.89 14.42
CA TYR A 297 8.55 -7.88 15.14
C TYR A 297 9.38 -6.99 16.09
N LYS A 298 10.67 -6.78 15.80
CA LYS A 298 11.51 -5.87 16.60
C LYS A 298 11.51 -4.45 16.08
N HIS A 299 11.37 -4.29 14.76
CA HIS A 299 11.42 -2.98 14.11
C HIS A 299 10.22 -2.78 13.21
N MET A 300 9.80 -1.53 13.07
CA MET A 300 8.78 -1.08 12.14
C MET A 300 9.45 -0.13 11.14
N ILE A 301 9.27 -0.42 9.85
CA ILE A 301 9.73 0.43 8.75
C ILE A 301 8.51 1.22 8.27
N VAL A 302 8.58 2.54 8.32
CA VAL A 302 7.47 3.46 8.06
C VAL A 302 7.89 4.46 7.00
N ASN A 303 7.04 4.68 6.00
CA ASN A 303 7.24 5.75 5.02
C ASN A 303 6.42 7.00 5.36
N ASP A 304 6.91 8.14 4.87
CA ASP A 304 6.19 9.41 4.87
C ASP A 304 6.01 9.87 3.43
N GLU A 305 4.77 9.82 2.96
CA GLU A 305 4.43 9.94 1.54
C GLU A 305 4.50 11.38 1.02
N THR A 306 4.78 12.36 1.86
CA THR A 306 4.93 13.74 1.40
C THR A 306 6.38 14.23 1.46
N ILE A 307 7.28 13.40 1.99
CA ILE A 307 8.69 13.75 2.12
C ILE A 307 9.46 13.19 0.92
N SER A 308 9.97 14.12 0.12
CA SER A 308 11.04 13.87 -0.84
C SER A 308 12.18 14.85 -0.57
N THR A 309 13.41 14.34 -0.50
CA THR A 309 14.61 15.15 -0.28
C THR A 309 15.57 15.02 -1.46
N ALA A 310 16.60 15.88 -1.51
CA ALA A 310 17.67 15.72 -2.49
C ALA A 310 18.41 14.36 -2.39
N SER A 311 18.33 13.71 -1.23
CA SER A 311 18.87 12.37 -0.98
C SER A 311 17.82 11.27 -1.11
N GLY A 312 16.58 11.60 -1.46
CA GLY A 312 15.44 10.69 -1.61
C GLY A 312 14.42 10.72 -0.49
N SER A 313 13.29 10.06 -0.76
CA SER A 313 12.26 9.83 0.26
C SER A 313 12.79 8.81 1.28
N PRO A 314 12.88 9.18 2.56
CA PRO A 314 13.46 8.32 3.58
C PRO A 314 12.46 7.29 4.10
N ASP A 315 12.98 6.12 4.47
CA ASP A 315 12.28 5.18 5.33
C ASP A 315 12.66 5.42 6.79
N PHE A 316 11.67 5.50 7.66
CA PHE A 316 11.82 5.74 9.09
C PHE A 316 11.71 4.44 9.85
N VAL A 317 12.66 4.21 10.76
CA VAL A 317 12.70 3.00 11.57
C VAL A 317 12.29 3.31 13.01
N TYR A 318 11.40 2.48 13.55
CA TYR A 318 11.03 2.48 14.95
C TYR A 318 11.38 1.13 15.58
N ASN A 319 11.87 1.12 16.82
CA ASN A 319 11.94 -0.07 17.65
C ASN A 319 10.56 -0.30 18.29
N ILE A 320 10.03 -1.50 18.12
CA ILE A 320 8.71 -1.94 18.60
C ILE A 320 8.81 -3.16 19.53
N GLU A 321 9.99 -3.45 20.09
CA GLU A 321 10.18 -4.58 21.02
C GLU A 321 9.37 -4.41 22.33
N LYS A 322 8.98 -3.18 22.64
CA LYS A 322 7.98 -2.87 23.67
C LYS A 322 6.84 -2.07 23.03
N LEU A 323 5.66 -2.69 22.91
CA LEU A 323 4.53 -2.11 22.18
C LEU A 323 3.95 -0.85 22.84
N ASP A 324 4.12 -0.71 24.15
CA ASP A 324 3.72 0.48 24.93
C ASP A 324 4.84 1.52 25.08
N ALA A 325 5.99 1.30 24.46
CA ALA A 325 7.15 2.18 24.56
C ALA A 325 7.95 2.22 23.24
N VAL A 326 7.24 2.37 22.11
CA VAL A 326 7.84 2.49 20.77
C VAL A 326 8.80 3.68 20.70
N LYS A 327 9.97 3.47 20.08
CA LYS A 327 11.00 4.50 19.94
C LYS A 327 11.41 4.70 18.50
N TYR A 328 11.45 5.94 18.05
CA TYR A 328 12.10 6.29 16.79
C TYR A 328 13.61 6.02 16.88
N VAL A 329 14.13 5.23 15.94
CA VAL A 329 15.55 4.86 15.85
C VAL A 329 16.30 5.85 14.96
N GLY A 330 15.74 6.15 13.80
CA GLY A 330 16.39 6.95 12.78
C GLY A 330 15.70 6.79 11.44
N ARG A 331 16.31 7.35 10.40
CA ARG A 331 15.88 7.19 9.01
C ARG A 331 17.02 6.63 8.19
N ASP A 332 16.67 5.86 7.18
CA ASP A 332 17.62 5.47 6.16
C ASP A 332 18.03 6.69 5.33
N ASN A 333 19.33 6.80 5.04
CA ASN A 333 19.93 7.91 4.29
C ASN A 333 20.49 7.45 2.93
N GLY A 334 20.02 6.31 2.39
CA GLY A 334 20.42 5.82 1.08
C GLY A 334 19.97 6.77 -0.03
N THR A 335 20.90 7.18 -0.89
CA THR A 335 20.59 8.05 -2.05
C THR A 335 20.10 7.20 -3.22
N ARG A 336 18.79 7.24 -3.50
CA ARG A 336 18.14 6.37 -4.51
C ARG A 336 17.46 7.12 -5.67
N GLY A 337 17.26 8.43 -5.52
CA GLY A 337 16.47 9.27 -6.42
C GLY A 337 15.71 10.32 -5.61
N THR A 338 14.92 11.20 -6.23
CA THR A 338 14.06 12.17 -5.51
C THR A 338 12.58 11.82 -5.56
N PHE A 339 12.26 10.59 -5.96
CA PHE A 339 10.90 10.06 -5.91
C PHE A 339 10.38 9.96 -4.46
N VAL A 340 9.07 9.77 -4.34
CA VAL A 340 8.34 9.63 -3.08
C VAL A 340 8.10 8.15 -2.80
N ASN A 341 8.31 7.72 -1.56
CA ASN A 341 7.99 6.37 -1.11
C ASN A 341 6.49 6.23 -0.84
N HIS A 342 5.96 5.04 -1.12
CA HIS A 342 4.56 4.69 -0.92
C HIS A 342 4.48 3.36 -0.14
N ASN A 343 3.54 2.47 -0.49
CA ASN A 343 3.33 1.18 0.17
C ASN A 343 4.57 0.29 0.18
N GLY A 344 4.88 -0.28 1.35
CA GLY A 344 5.93 -1.25 1.59
C GLY A 344 5.48 -2.49 2.35
N TYR A 345 6.12 -3.62 2.08
CA TYR A 345 5.85 -4.91 2.73
C TYR A 345 7.16 -5.65 3.01
N THR A 346 7.31 -6.19 4.22
CA THR A 346 8.50 -6.95 4.62
C THR A 346 8.23 -8.45 4.53
N VAL A 347 9.10 -9.17 3.82
CA VAL A 347 9.10 -10.64 3.72
C VAL A 347 10.51 -11.15 3.97
N GLY A 348 10.67 -11.95 5.03
CA GLY A 348 11.98 -12.41 5.48
C GLY A 348 12.91 -11.23 5.76
N ASN A 349 14.06 -11.21 5.09
CA ASN A 349 15.04 -10.13 5.22
C ASN A 349 14.91 -9.02 4.15
N ARG A 350 13.80 -8.93 3.42
CA ARG A 350 13.59 -7.92 2.37
C ARG A 350 12.37 -7.05 2.66
N HIS A 351 12.52 -5.75 2.44
CA HIS A 351 11.42 -4.80 2.40
C HIS A 351 11.17 -4.39 0.94
N PHE A 352 10.01 -4.76 0.41
CA PHE A 352 9.56 -4.46 -0.95
C PHE A 352 8.69 -3.21 -0.91
N GLN A 353 9.11 -2.17 -1.62
CA GLN A 353 8.48 -0.87 -1.57
C GLN A 353 8.10 -0.39 -2.97
N ALA A 354 6.86 0.06 -3.12
CA ALA A 354 6.47 0.90 -4.23
C ALA A 354 6.90 2.34 -3.93
N SER A 355 7.57 2.98 -4.88
CA SER A 355 8.10 4.33 -4.71
C SER A 355 7.70 5.24 -5.86
N TYR A 356 6.42 5.23 -6.27
CA TYR A 356 5.91 6.06 -7.36
C TYR A 356 6.82 6.02 -8.60
N ARG A 357 7.43 7.15 -8.97
CA ARG A 357 8.36 7.30 -10.11
C ARG A 357 9.63 6.49 -9.96
N GLY A 358 9.98 6.09 -8.74
CA GLY A 358 11.06 5.17 -8.44
C GLY A 358 10.73 3.70 -8.73
N GLY A 359 9.49 3.34 -9.04
CA GLY A 359 9.13 1.95 -9.30
C GLY A 359 9.16 1.04 -8.07
N LEU A 360 9.56 -0.22 -8.26
CA LEU A 360 9.81 -1.17 -7.17
C LEU A 360 11.22 -0.96 -6.62
N ARG A 361 11.33 -0.82 -5.30
CA ARG A 361 12.58 -0.78 -4.53
C ARG A 361 12.62 -1.96 -3.56
N ILE A 362 13.77 -2.64 -3.47
CA ILE A 362 13.96 -3.80 -2.59
C ILE A 362 15.13 -3.50 -1.65
N LEU A 363 14.81 -3.37 -0.36
CA LEU A 363 15.76 -2.99 0.68
C LEU A 363 16.11 -4.20 1.56
N ASP A 364 17.37 -4.29 1.99
CA ASP A 364 17.82 -5.27 2.96
C ASP A 364 17.53 -4.79 4.39
N THR A 365 16.87 -5.63 5.18
CA THR A 365 16.47 -5.32 6.57
C THR A 365 17.46 -5.81 7.62
N THR A 366 18.57 -6.44 7.22
CA THR A 366 19.54 -7.04 8.16
C THR A 366 20.13 -6.03 9.15
N ASN A 367 20.32 -4.77 8.74
CA ASN A 367 20.88 -3.69 9.58
C ASN A 367 19.81 -2.66 10.00
N VAL A 368 18.55 -3.08 10.06
CA VAL A 368 17.42 -2.18 10.40
C VAL A 368 17.58 -1.53 11.78
N ALA A 369 18.23 -2.20 12.74
CA ALA A 369 18.40 -1.68 14.09
C ALA A 369 19.22 -0.39 14.17
N SER A 370 20.03 -0.10 13.14
CA SER A 370 20.76 1.16 12.98
C SER A 370 20.13 2.09 11.92
N ALA A 371 18.87 1.85 11.56
CA ALA A 371 18.16 2.52 10.47
C ALA A 371 18.92 2.49 9.13
N SER A 372 19.59 1.38 8.82
CA SER A 372 20.27 1.17 7.54
C SER A 372 19.53 0.11 6.73
N LEU A 373 19.03 0.51 5.56
CA LEU A 373 18.23 -0.33 4.67
C LEU A 373 18.81 -0.33 3.24
N PRO A 374 20.00 -0.92 3.00
CA PRO A 374 20.65 -0.86 1.69
C PRO A 374 19.77 -1.39 0.55
N GLU A 375 19.73 -0.70 -0.59
CA GLU A 375 19.00 -1.17 -1.78
C GLU A 375 19.75 -2.31 -2.46
N VAL A 376 19.13 -3.50 -2.46
CA VAL A 376 19.69 -4.72 -3.05
C VAL A 376 19.09 -5.05 -4.41
N GLY A 377 18.00 -4.40 -4.80
CA GLY A 377 17.42 -4.49 -6.14
C GLY A 377 16.36 -3.44 -6.41
N TYR A 378 16.05 -3.23 -7.68
CA TYR A 378 14.96 -2.36 -8.13
C TYR A 378 14.44 -2.78 -9.50
N PHE A 379 13.22 -2.34 -9.81
CA PHE A 379 12.63 -2.41 -11.14
C PHE A 379 11.83 -1.14 -11.41
N ASP A 380 12.32 -0.32 -12.34
CA ASP A 380 11.74 0.99 -12.65
C ASP A 380 10.65 0.84 -13.73
N VAL A 381 9.40 1.10 -13.33
CA VAL A 381 8.22 1.03 -14.21
C VAL A 381 7.89 2.37 -14.88
N ASP A 382 8.60 3.44 -14.53
CA ASP A 382 8.52 4.77 -15.15
C ASP A 382 9.92 5.25 -15.58
N PRO A 383 10.54 4.62 -16.61
CA PRO A 383 11.90 4.95 -17.05
C PRO A 383 12.08 6.42 -17.49
N SER A 384 10.98 7.16 -17.66
CA SER A 384 10.98 8.54 -18.11
C SER A 384 11.32 9.55 -17.01
N SER A 385 11.19 9.17 -15.73
CA SER A 385 11.41 10.09 -14.61
C SER A 385 11.68 9.37 -13.30
N ASN A 386 12.69 9.85 -12.56
CA ASN A 386 12.94 9.47 -11.16
C ASN A 386 12.79 10.68 -10.20
N ALA A 387 12.07 11.72 -10.66
CA ALA A 387 11.80 12.93 -9.88
C ALA A 387 10.69 12.72 -8.84
N SER A 388 10.53 13.68 -7.92
CA SER A 388 9.36 13.72 -7.03
C SER A 388 8.05 13.78 -7.84
N GLY A 389 7.01 13.12 -7.34
CA GLY A 389 5.67 13.06 -7.94
C GLY A 389 4.97 11.74 -7.67
N TYR A 390 3.65 11.73 -7.88
CA TYR A 390 2.74 10.63 -7.50
C TYR A 390 2.31 9.75 -8.70
N SER A 391 3.10 9.74 -9.78
CA SER A 391 2.92 8.79 -10.90
C SER A 391 3.81 7.55 -10.71
N GLY A 392 3.53 6.46 -11.42
CA GLY A 392 4.35 5.23 -11.34
C GLY A 392 3.78 4.21 -10.36
N SER A 393 4.63 3.51 -9.62
CA SER A 393 4.23 2.39 -8.75
C SER A 393 3.43 2.85 -7.53
N TRP A 394 2.20 2.33 -7.39
CA TRP A 394 1.39 2.52 -6.17
C TRP A 394 1.44 1.29 -5.26
N MET A 395 1.65 0.09 -5.80
CA MET A 395 1.79 -1.11 -4.97
C MET A 395 2.77 -2.13 -5.56
N ALA A 396 3.56 -2.75 -4.67
CA ALA A 396 4.39 -3.90 -4.96
C ALA A 396 4.03 -5.03 -3.97
N LEU A 397 3.42 -6.12 -4.44
CA LEU A 397 2.97 -7.25 -3.61
C LEU A 397 3.94 -8.43 -3.72
N PRO A 398 4.69 -8.77 -2.66
CA PRO A 398 5.66 -9.87 -2.66
C PRO A 398 5.08 -11.21 -2.14
N TYR A 399 3.79 -11.48 -2.39
CA TYR A 399 3.07 -12.62 -1.79
C TYR A 399 2.73 -13.75 -2.76
N LEU A 400 3.09 -13.62 -4.04
CA LEU A 400 2.86 -14.69 -5.01
C LEU A 400 3.89 -15.81 -4.81
N LYS A 401 3.53 -17.03 -5.20
CA LYS A 401 4.42 -18.20 -5.10
C LYS A 401 5.73 -17.97 -5.86
N ASN A 402 6.74 -18.75 -5.45
CA ASN A 402 8.07 -18.77 -6.08
C ASN A 402 8.79 -17.42 -6.07
N GLY A 403 8.44 -16.53 -5.14
CA GLY A 403 9.05 -15.22 -4.96
C GLY A 403 8.69 -14.21 -6.06
N VAL A 404 7.58 -14.42 -6.78
CA VAL A 404 7.10 -13.43 -7.77
C VAL A 404 6.54 -12.22 -7.04
N VAL A 405 6.85 -11.03 -7.57
CA VAL A 405 6.33 -9.76 -7.09
C VAL A 405 5.42 -9.16 -8.15
N ALA A 406 4.20 -8.80 -7.77
CA ALA A 406 3.30 -8.04 -8.63
C ALA A 406 3.51 -6.54 -8.37
N VAL A 407 3.77 -5.76 -9.42
CA VAL A 407 3.94 -4.30 -9.32
C VAL A 407 2.83 -3.62 -10.15
N GLN A 408 2.02 -2.80 -9.50
CA GLN A 408 0.99 -2.00 -10.16
C GLN A 408 1.50 -0.58 -10.32
N SER A 409 1.44 -0.12 -11.57
CA SER A 409 1.79 1.24 -11.94
C SER A 409 0.56 1.99 -12.41
N ILE A 410 0.34 3.16 -11.82
CA ILE A 410 -0.79 4.04 -12.06
C ILE A 410 -0.83 4.40 -13.54
N GLY A 411 -1.92 4.03 -14.21
CA GLY A 411 -2.16 4.33 -15.62
C GLY A 411 -1.26 3.59 -16.63
N VAL A 412 -0.29 2.79 -16.17
CA VAL A 412 0.61 1.99 -17.02
C VAL A 412 0.14 0.54 -17.10
N GLY A 413 -0.04 -0.13 -15.96
CA GLY A 413 -0.52 -1.52 -15.92
C GLY A 413 0.06 -2.36 -14.80
N LEU A 414 -0.03 -3.68 -14.98
CA LEU A 414 0.45 -4.71 -14.05
C LEU A 414 1.73 -5.35 -14.60
N PHE A 415 2.79 -5.33 -13.80
CA PHE A 415 4.04 -6.04 -14.05
C PHE A 415 4.12 -7.24 -13.10
N LEU A 416 4.52 -8.39 -13.62
CA LEU A 416 4.98 -9.51 -12.79
C LEU A 416 6.49 -9.60 -12.94
N VAL A 417 7.21 -9.51 -11.83
CA VAL A 417 8.67 -9.50 -11.79
C VAL A 417 9.19 -10.53 -10.81
N LYS A 418 10.47 -10.91 -10.96
CA LYS A 418 11.12 -11.88 -10.10
C LYS A 418 12.44 -11.33 -9.57
N PRO A 419 12.54 -11.04 -8.26
CA PRO A 419 13.81 -10.76 -7.61
C PRO A 419 14.80 -11.93 -7.78
N THR A 420 16.05 -11.60 -8.03
CA THR A 420 17.16 -12.54 -8.22
C THR A 420 18.35 -12.14 -7.35
N GLY A 421 19.36 -13.01 -7.24
CA GLY A 421 20.60 -12.70 -6.52
C GLY A 421 20.35 -12.14 -5.12
N ALA A 422 20.95 -10.99 -4.82
CA ALA A 422 20.82 -10.33 -3.51
C ALA A 422 19.39 -9.82 -3.22
N ALA A 423 18.55 -9.58 -4.22
CA ALA A 423 17.20 -9.08 -4.02
C ALA A 423 16.18 -10.18 -3.68
N ALA A 424 16.51 -11.45 -3.96
CA ALA A 424 15.69 -12.57 -3.51
C ALA A 424 15.61 -12.62 -1.99
N VAL A 425 14.45 -13.04 -1.47
CA VAL A 425 14.28 -13.34 -0.04
C VAL A 425 15.14 -14.56 0.28
N SER A 426 15.98 -14.45 1.31
CA SER A 426 16.84 -15.56 1.76
C SER A 426 16.18 -16.44 2.80
#